data_AF-X1LXL0-F1
#
_entry.id   AF-X1LXL0-F1
#
_cell.length_a   1.000
_cell.length_b   1.000
_cell.length_c   1.000
_cell.angle_alpha   90.00
_cell.angle_beta   90.00
_cell.angle_gamma   90.00
#
_symmetry.space_group_name_H-M   'P 1'
#
loop_
_entity.id
_entity.type
_entity.pdbx_description
1 polymer ?
#
loop_
_entity_poly.entity_id
_entity_poly.type
_entity_poly.pdbx_seq_one_letter_code
_entity_poly.pdbx_strand_id
1 'polypeptide(L)'
;MKLSQLIREKAKKNPKIIVLPEGEEPRMIKAAETIIKEGFASLILLGREESIKSKAQELGVELPNEIKIINPKDSEKLKEYAESYYQLRKNKGISSDEAYQLLENPL
;
A
#
# COMPACT_ATOMS: atom_id res chain seq x y z
N MET A 1 -10.50 -24.79 -15.93
CA MET A 1 -9.96 -23.45 -15.59
C MET A 1 -9.68 -23.41 -14.09
N LYS A 2 -8.54 -22.88 -13.63
CA LYS A 2 -8.24 -22.74 -12.20
C LYS A 2 -9.06 -21.59 -11.60
N LEU A 3 -9.56 -21.74 -10.38
CA LEU A 3 -10.38 -20.73 -9.67
C LEU A 3 -9.70 -19.35 -9.61
N SER A 4 -8.39 -19.33 -9.37
CA SER A 4 -7.59 -18.08 -9.31
C SER A 4 -7.66 -17.26 -10.59
N GLN A 5 -7.66 -17.91 -11.76
CA GLN A 5 -7.78 -17.23 -13.05
C GLN A 5 -9.17 -16.58 -13.20
N LEU A 6 -10.23 -17.30 -12.82
CA LEU A 6 -11.59 -16.76 -12.87
C LEU A 6 -11.75 -15.50 -11.99
N ILE A 7 -11.12 -15.50 -10.81
CA ILE A 7 -11.15 -14.34 -9.91
C ILE A 7 -10.40 -13.15 -10.52
N ARG A 8 -9.20 -13.37 -11.09
CA ARG A 8 -8.43 -12.31 -11.75
C ARG A 8 -9.18 -11.70 -12.93
N GLU A 9 -9.80 -12.52 -13.78
CA GLU A 9 -10.59 -12.03 -14.92
C GLU A 9 -11.81 -11.20 -14.49
N LYS A 10 -12.43 -11.51 -13.35
CA LYS A 10 -13.49 -10.66 -12.79
C LYS A 10 -12.93 -9.34 -12.26
N ALA A 11 -11.77 -9.36 -11.60
CA ALA A 11 -11.14 -8.16 -11.05
C ALA A 11 -10.71 -7.19 -12.17
N LYS A 12 -10.20 -7.68 -13.31
CA LYS A 12 -9.86 -6.86 -14.49
C LYS A 12 -11.03 -6.04 -15.04
N LYS A 13 -12.28 -6.51 -14.87
CA LYS A 13 -13.48 -5.77 -15.35
C LYS A 13 -13.78 -4.51 -14.53
N ASN A 14 -13.29 -4.44 -13.30
CA ASN A 14 -13.46 -3.30 -12.41
C ASN A 14 -12.28 -3.24 -11.43
N PRO A 15 -11.07 -2.84 -11.91
CA PRO A 15 -9.87 -2.85 -11.09
C PRO A 15 -10.07 -1.98 -9.86
N LYS A 16 -9.75 -2.53 -8.68
CA LYS A 16 -9.80 -1.80 -7.42
C LYS A 16 -8.42 -1.30 -7.03
N ILE A 17 -8.40 -0.25 -6.23
CA ILE A 17 -7.17 0.24 -5.60
C ILE A 17 -6.90 -0.64 -4.37
N ILE A 18 -5.73 -1.27 -4.35
CA ILE A 18 -5.26 -2.08 -3.23
C ILE A 18 -4.05 -1.39 -2.61
N VAL A 19 -4.09 -1.18 -1.30
CA VAL A 19 -2.97 -0.68 -0.51
C VAL A 19 -2.17 -1.89 -0.03
N LEU A 20 -0.85 -1.88 -0.27
CA LEU A 20 0.10 -2.87 0.24
C LEU A 20 1.00 -2.20 1.28
N PRO A 21 0.75 -2.43 2.58
CA PRO A 21 1.49 -1.80 3.68
C PRO A 21 2.96 -2.16 3.73
N GLU A 22 3.32 -3.41 3.40
CA GLU A 22 4.68 -3.92 3.44
C GLU A 22 5.43 -3.64 2.11
N GLY A 23 5.36 -2.40 1.61
CA GLY A 23 5.88 -2.03 0.29
C GLY A 23 7.39 -2.24 0.12
N GLU A 24 8.15 -2.27 1.21
CA GLU A 24 9.60 -2.55 1.22
C GLU A 24 9.93 -4.06 1.23
N GLU A 25 8.92 -4.93 1.36
CA GLU A 25 9.12 -6.38 1.43
C GLU A 25 9.28 -7.00 0.02
N PRO A 26 10.31 -7.85 -0.22
CA PRO A 26 10.63 -8.35 -1.56
C PRO A 26 9.51 -9.10 -2.29
N ARG A 27 8.69 -9.87 -1.58
CA ARG A 27 7.56 -10.60 -2.17
C ARG A 27 6.44 -9.64 -2.55
N MET A 28 6.21 -8.56 -1.78
CA MET A 28 5.24 -7.52 -2.16
C MET A 28 5.66 -6.78 -3.42
N ILE A 29 6.95 -6.44 -3.56
CA ILE A 29 7.48 -5.79 -4.77
C ILE A 29 7.27 -6.68 -6.01
N LYS A 30 7.57 -7.98 -5.92
CA LYS A 30 7.33 -8.94 -7.01
C LYS A 30 5.84 -9.11 -7.32
N ALA A 31 4.99 -9.15 -6.29
CA ALA A 31 3.55 -9.24 -6.48
C ALA A 31 3.00 -7.98 -7.16
N ALA A 32 3.51 -6.80 -6.81
CA ALA A 32 3.08 -5.53 -7.38
C ALA A 32 3.29 -5.49 -8.90
N GLU A 33 4.45 -5.96 -9.37
CA GLU A 33 4.74 -6.10 -10.80
C GLU A 33 3.71 -7.00 -11.50
N THR A 34 3.43 -8.18 -10.94
CA THR A 34 2.45 -9.12 -11.53
C THR A 34 1.05 -8.51 -11.61
N ILE A 35 0.62 -7.84 -10.54
CA ILE A 35 -0.71 -7.23 -10.45
C ILE A 35 -0.89 -6.14 -11.51
N ILE A 36 0.10 -5.27 -11.70
CA ILE A 36 0.03 -4.20 -12.70
C ILE A 36 0.17 -4.75 -14.11
N LYS A 37 1.12 -5.66 -14.36
CA LYS A 37 1.30 -6.30 -15.69
C LYS A 37 0.06 -7.03 -16.16
N GLU A 38 -0.64 -7.71 -15.25
CA GLU A 38 -1.90 -8.40 -15.57
C GLU A 38 -3.12 -7.47 -15.49
N GLY A 39 -3.01 -6.28 -14.89
CA GLY A 39 -4.04 -5.25 -14.90
C GLY A 39 -5.29 -5.56 -14.07
N PHE A 40 -5.18 -6.36 -13.02
CA PHE A 40 -6.34 -6.75 -12.20
C PHE A 40 -6.55 -5.91 -10.93
N ALA A 41 -5.63 -5.00 -10.60
CA ALA A 41 -5.80 -3.97 -9.58
C ALA A 41 -4.86 -2.79 -9.83
N SER A 42 -5.20 -1.62 -9.29
CA SER A 42 -4.28 -0.49 -9.12
C SER A 42 -3.64 -0.57 -7.73
N LEU A 43 -2.41 -0.11 -7.58
CA LEU A 43 -1.67 -0.28 -6.33
C LEU A 43 -1.25 1.03 -5.70
N ILE A 44 -1.26 1.03 -4.37
CA ILE A 44 -0.54 1.97 -3.52
C ILE A 44 0.42 1.15 -2.64
N LEU A 45 1.72 1.39 -2.76
CA LEU A 45 2.72 0.80 -1.85
C LEU A 45 3.00 1.80 -0.72
N LEU A 46 2.99 1.32 0.53
CA LEU A 46 3.43 2.13 1.66
C LEU A 46 4.91 1.85 1.97
N GLY A 47 5.67 2.91 2.22
CA GLY A 47 7.10 2.84 2.56
C GLY A 47 7.91 3.96 1.94
N ARG A 48 9.22 3.94 2.18
CA ARG A 48 10.13 4.95 1.61
C ARG A 48 10.36 4.67 0.13
N GLU A 49 10.12 5.68 -0.70
CA GLU A 49 10.23 5.56 -2.16
C GLU A 49 11.62 5.07 -2.60
N GLU A 50 12.68 5.62 -2.02
CA GLU A 50 14.06 5.20 -2.30
C GLU A 50 14.32 3.73 -1.96
N SER A 51 13.84 3.25 -0.80
CA SER A 51 13.97 1.84 -0.40
C SER A 51 13.27 0.91 -1.37
N ILE A 52 12.03 1.23 -1.74
CA ILE A 52 11.19 0.41 -2.61
C ILE A 52 11.83 0.33 -4.00
N LYS A 53 12.28 1.47 -4.55
CA LYS A 53 12.95 1.51 -5.85
C LYS A 53 14.29 0.77 -5.84
N SER A 54 15.12 0.97 -4.80
CA SER A 54 16.39 0.24 -4.65
C SER A 54 16.15 -1.27 -4.59
N LYS A 55 15.16 -1.71 -3.80
CA LYS A 55 14.83 -3.13 -3.67
C LYS A 55 14.28 -3.72 -4.96
N ALA A 56 13.45 -2.97 -5.69
CA ALA A 56 12.97 -3.40 -7.01
C ALA A 56 14.11 -3.59 -8.00
N GLN A 57 15.07 -2.65 -8.03
CA GLN A 57 16.28 -2.77 -8.85
C GLN A 57 17.12 -4.00 -8.49
N GLU A 58 17.36 -4.26 -7.20
CA GLU A 58 18.07 -5.46 -6.73
C GLU A 58 17.36 -6.76 -7.16
N LEU A 59 16.03 -6.75 -7.23
CA LEU A 59 15.22 -7.90 -7.61
C LEU A 59 15.04 -8.05 -9.13
N GLY A 60 15.53 -7.09 -9.94
CA GLY A 60 15.29 -7.03 -11.38
C GLY A 60 13.82 -6.80 -11.74
N VAL A 61 13.07 -6.14 -10.86
CA VAL A 61 11.65 -5.83 -11.02
C VAL A 61 11.50 -4.39 -11.52
N GLU A 62 10.79 -4.21 -12.61
CA GLU A 62 10.37 -2.88 -13.07
C GLU A 62 9.06 -2.51 -12.38
N LEU A 63 9.09 -1.44 -11.56
CA LEU A 63 7.88 -0.86 -10.98
C LEU A 63 7.33 0.21 -11.94
N PRO A 64 6.15 0.00 -12.56
CA PRO A 64 5.55 0.98 -13.45
C PRO A 64 5.22 2.27 -12.70
N ASN A 65 5.29 3.41 -13.40
CA ASN A 65 5.02 4.73 -12.83
C ASN A 65 3.57 4.89 -12.33
N GLU A 66 2.68 4.02 -12.77
CA GLU A 66 1.28 3.96 -12.34
C GLU A 66 1.12 3.47 -10.88
N ILE A 67 2.15 2.83 -10.30
CA ILE A 67 2.15 2.45 -8.88
C ILE A 67 2.42 3.70 -8.05
N LYS A 68 1.44 4.07 -7.21
CA LYS A 68 1.64 5.15 -6.26
C LYS A 68 2.45 4.64 -5.06
N ILE A 69 3.52 5.34 -4.70
CA ILE A 69 4.28 5.07 -3.48
C ILE A 69 4.01 6.19 -2.49
N ILE A 70 3.69 5.85 -1.23
CA ILE A 70 3.41 6.82 -0.17
C ILE A 70 4.19 6.42 1.07
N ASN A 71 5.02 7.33 1.58
CA ASN A 71 5.52 7.21 2.95
C ASN A 71 4.46 7.77 3.90
N PRO A 72 3.86 6.97 4.82
CA PRO A 72 2.83 7.48 5.74
C PRO A 72 3.30 8.68 6.55
N LYS A 73 4.59 8.67 6.97
CA LYS A 73 5.21 9.72 7.76
C LYS A 73 5.26 11.09 7.06
N ASP A 74 5.43 11.08 5.74
CA ASP A 74 5.56 12.32 4.94
C ASP A 74 4.25 12.67 4.23
N SER A 75 3.17 11.92 4.47
CA SER A 75 1.89 12.10 3.80
C SER A 75 1.16 13.33 4.32
N GLU A 76 0.72 14.19 3.40
CA GLU A 76 -0.18 15.33 3.73
C GLU A 76 -1.48 14.88 4.42
N LYS A 77 -1.87 13.61 4.24
CA LYS A 77 -3.07 13.02 4.84
C LYS A 77 -2.86 12.48 6.25
N LEU A 78 -1.63 12.39 6.75
CA LEU A 78 -1.32 11.79 8.04
C LEU A 78 -2.15 12.44 9.16
N LYS A 79 -2.20 13.77 9.21
CA LYS A 79 -2.96 14.51 10.22
C LYS A 79 -4.46 14.24 10.15
N GLU A 80 -5.04 14.24 8.96
CA GLU A 80 -6.47 13.96 8.74
C GLU A 80 -6.83 12.53 9.19
N TYR A 81 -5.99 11.56 8.84
CA TYR A 81 -6.20 10.16 9.17
C TYR A 81 -5.98 9.86 10.65
N ALA A 82 -4.96 10.46 11.27
CA ALA A 82 -4.72 10.37 12.71
C ALA A 82 -5.88 10.95 13.52
N GLU A 83 -6.41 12.12 13.13
CA GLU A 83 -7.58 12.72 13.79
C GLU A 83 -8.80 11.82 13.63
N SER A 84 -9.04 11.30 12.43
CA SER A 84 -10.13 10.36 12.18
C SER A 84 -10.00 9.10 13.03
N TYR A 85 -8.80 8.54 13.13
CA TYR A 85 -8.51 7.36 13.96
C TYR A 85 -8.73 7.65 15.45
N TYR A 86 -8.25 8.79 15.94
CA TYR A 86 -8.49 9.25 17.31
C TYR A 86 -9.99 9.35 17.60
N GLN A 87 -10.79 9.98 16.74
CA GLN A 87 -12.23 10.07 16.95
C GLN A 87 -12.93 8.71 17.01
N LEU A 88 -12.47 7.75 16.20
CA LEU A 88 -12.98 6.36 16.21
C LEU A 88 -12.57 5.57 17.46
N ARG A 89 -11.44 5.92 18.07
CA ARG A 89 -10.80 5.09 19.11
C ARG A 89 -10.66 5.76 20.48
N LYS A 90 -10.99 7.05 20.65
CA LYS A 90 -10.88 7.78 21.93
C LYS A 90 -11.58 7.08 23.10
N ASN A 91 -12.70 6.40 22.84
CA ASN A 91 -13.44 5.63 23.85
C ASN A 91 -12.69 4.37 24.32
N LYS A 92 -11.61 3.97 23.65
CA LYS A 92 -10.70 2.90 24.02
C LYS A 92 -9.45 3.42 24.76
N GLY A 93 -9.43 4.70 25.13
CA GLY A 93 -8.38 5.29 25.95
C GLY A 93 -7.14 5.76 25.17
N ILE A 94 -7.18 5.77 23.84
CA ILE A 94 -6.07 6.28 23.03
C ILE A 94 -6.06 7.82 23.05
N SER A 95 -4.87 8.40 23.17
CA SER A 95 -4.62 9.84 23.00
C SER A 95 -4.48 10.24 21.52
N SER A 96 -4.56 11.54 21.24
CA SER A 96 -4.34 12.08 19.90
C SER A 96 -2.90 11.85 19.43
N ASP A 97 -1.91 12.00 20.32
CA ASP A 97 -0.51 11.77 20.01
C ASP A 97 -0.21 10.30 19.68
N GLU A 98 -0.76 9.36 20.46
CA GLU A 98 -0.66 7.93 20.16
C GLU A 98 -1.30 7.58 18.81
N ALA A 99 -2.45 8.17 18.49
CA ALA A 99 -3.10 8.00 17.18
C ALA A 99 -2.20 8.49 16.04
N TYR A 100 -1.51 9.62 16.22
CA TYR A 100 -0.57 10.14 15.24
C TYR A 100 0.64 9.22 15.05
N GLN A 101 1.27 8.79 16.15
CA GLN A 101 2.41 7.88 16.11
C GLN A 101 2.08 6.54 15.47
N LEU A 102 0.89 5.99 15.72
CA LEU A 102 0.46 4.74 15.09
C LEU A 102 0.31 4.89 13.57
N LEU A 103 -0.19 6.02 13.10
CA LEU A 103 -0.48 6.24 11.68
C LEU A 103 0.77 6.64 10.87
N GLU A 104 1.89 6.97 11.53
CA GLU A 104 3.20 7.04 10.89
C GLU A 104 3.73 5.66 10.46
N ASN A 105 3.28 4.60 11.14
CA ASN A 105 3.65 3.23 10.81
C ASN A 105 2.72 2.69 9.71
N PRO A 106 3.24 2.13 8.60
CA PRO A 106 2.40 1.46 7.62
C PRO A 106 1.61 0.25 8.17
N LEU A 107 2.03 -0.35 9.30
CA LEU A 107 1.42 -1.54 9.93
C LEU A 107 0.68 -1.26 11.23
#